data_AF-A0A4Y4B107-F1
#
_entry.id   AF-A0A4Y4B107-F1
#
_cell.length_a   1.000
_cell.length_b   1.000
_cell.length_c   1.000
_cell.angle_alpha   90.00
_cell.angle_beta   90.00
_cell.angle_gamma   90.00
#
_symmetry.space_group_name_H-M   'P 1'
#
loop_
_entity.id
_entity.type
_entity.pdbx_description
1 polymer ?
#
loop_
_entity_poly.entity_id
_entity_poly.type
_entity_poly.pdbx_seq_one_letter_code
_entity_poly.pdbx_strand_id
1 'polypeptide(L)'
;MRIIQNIAVGFTVSFLGSLPLGFLNIVGLEVYAELGLESLVWYILGVIFIEAFVAYYTLIFANQLVQNKKLMKSIEIFGVFFLLLVAFIFYQKSSDTVHGESYLDSYLQWPVFGIGVFLSCLNFLQIPFWLAWNLYFLNGNYISIYKRLKFYYVGGTMVGVFFGMLFIIYFLDKIHKQIAFLTDYMIPVIIPVFFVFMAGFQGYKVHRKYFSNKIALDEKETD
;
A
#
# COMPACT_ATOMS: atom_id res chain seq x y z
N MET A 1 -23.65 -13.26 14.21
CA MET A 1 -22.23 -13.50 14.55
C MET A 1 -21.30 -13.36 13.32
N ARG A 2 -21.50 -14.09 12.22
CA ARG A 2 -20.61 -14.04 11.04
C ARG A 2 -20.46 -12.67 10.36
N ILE A 3 -21.50 -11.83 10.37
CA ILE A 3 -21.42 -10.45 9.83
C ILE A 3 -20.41 -9.63 10.63
N ILE A 4 -20.57 -9.58 11.95
CA ILE A 4 -19.68 -8.83 12.87
C ILE A 4 -18.25 -9.36 12.75
N GLN A 5 -18.08 -10.69 12.70
CA GLN A 5 -16.78 -11.32 12.51
C GLN A 5 -16.10 -10.85 11.21
N ASN A 6 -16.80 -10.87 10.07
CA ASN A 6 -16.25 -10.41 8.80
C ASN A 6 -15.85 -8.93 8.85
N ILE A 7 -16.70 -8.08 9.43
CA ILE A 7 -16.41 -6.65 9.59
C ILE A 7 -15.17 -6.47 10.47
N ALA A 8 -15.11 -7.14 11.61
CA ALA A 8 -14.02 -7.02 12.57
C ALA A 8 -12.68 -7.51 11.98
N VAL A 9 -12.69 -8.64 11.26
CA VAL A 9 -11.47 -9.16 10.60
C VAL A 9 -11.02 -8.20 9.49
N GLY A 10 -11.94 -7.76 8.63
CA GLY A 10 -11.64 -6.79 7.57
C GLY A 10 -11.08 -5.49 8.13
N PHE A 11 -11.71 -4.95 9.17
CA PHE A 11 -11.26 -3.74 9.86
C PHE A 11 -9.87 -3.92 10.46
N THR A 12 -9.65 -5.01 11.20
CA THR A 12 -8.39 -5.21 11.94
C THR A 12 -7.21 -5.36 10.99
N VAL A 13 -7.36 -6.16 9.93
CA VAL A 13 -6.27 -6.39 8.97
C VAL A 13 -5.91 -5.13 8.19
N SER A 14 -6.91 -4.34 7.77
CA SER A 14 -6.62 -3.10 7.03
C SER A 14 -6.13 -1.99 7.94
N PHE A 15 -6.71 -1.83 9.13
CA PHE A 15 -6.23 -0.86 10.11
C PHE A 15 -4.75 -1.08 10.43
N LEU A 16 -4.40 -2.31 10.81
CA LEU A 16 -3.01 -2.67 11.09
C LEU A 16 -2.13 -2.61 9.83
N GLY A 17 -2.66 -2.96 8.67
CA GLY A 17 -1.97 -2.86 7.39
C GLY A 17 -1.67 -1.43 6.94
N SER A 18 -2.45 -0.45 7.42
CA SER A 18 -2.25 0.98 7.14
C SER A 18 -1.28 1.66 8.12
N LEU A 19 -0.95 1.04 9.26
CA LEU A 19 -0.01 1.61 10.23
C LEU A 19 1.45 1.67 9.73
N PRO A 20 1.98 0.65 9.02
CA PRO A 20 3.26 0.77 8.36
C PRO A 20 3.28 1.96 7.41
N LEU A 21 4.30 2.82 7.55
CA LEU A 21 4.48 4.00 6.72
C LEU A 21 4.71 3.59 5.25
N GLY A 22 3.73 3.87 4.39
CA GLY A 22 3.82 3.70 2.93
C GLY A 22 3.75 5.03 2.19
N PHE A 23 3.94 5.03 0.87
CA PHE A 23 4.00 6.27 0.09
C PHE A 23 2.67 7.02 0.10
N LEU A 24 1.55 6.28 0.14
CA LEU A 24 0.22 6.86 0.26
C LEU A 24 0.05 7.63 1.57
N ASN A 25 0.60 7.14 2.67
CA ASN A 25 0.56 7.85 3.96
C ASN A 25 1.40 9.13 3.92
N ILE A 26 2.54 9.10 3.23
CA ILE A 26 3.44 10.26 3.09
C ILE A 26 2.81 11.35 2.24
N VAL A 27 2.24 10.98 1.10
CA VAL A 27 1.50 11.95 0.26
C VAL A 27 0.28 12.47 1.02
N GLY A 28 -0.43 11.61 1.76
CA GLY A 28 -1.54 12.02 2.61
C GLY A 28 -1.11 13.02 3.71
N LEU A 29 0.08 12.85 4.29
CA LEU A 29 0.66 13.82 5.23
C LEU A 29 0.91 15.17 4.58
N GLU A 30 1.43 15.19 3.35
CA GLU A 30 1.66 16.43 2.60
C GLU A 30 0.33 17.12 2.22
N VAL A 31 -0.66 16.35 1.76
CA VAL A 31 -2.03 16.85 1.52
C VAL A 31 -2.63 17.45 2.80
N TYR A 32 -2.44 16.79 3.95
CA TYR A 32 -2.95 17.29 5.22
C TYR A 32 -2.26 18.58 5.67
N ALA A 33 -0.93 18.66 5.50
CA ALA A 33 -0.14 19.81 5.88
C ALA A 33 -0.50 21.07 5.07
N GLU A 34 -0.71 20.92 3.77
CA GLU A 34 -0.96 22.04 2.84
C GLU A 34 -2.45 22.40 2.71
N LEU A 35 -3.35 21.40 2.76
CA LEU A 35 -4.78 21.59 2.45
C LEU A 35 -5.73 21.26 3.59
N GLY A 36 -5.22 20.77 4.71
CA GLY A 36 -6.01 20.47 5.90
C GLY A 36 -6.83 19.18 5.82
N LEU A 37 -7.69 19.01 6.83
CA LEU A 37 -8.37 17.74 7.13
C LEU A 37 -9.39 17.31 6.06
N GLU A 38 -10.12 18.26 5.48
CA GLU A 38 -11.16 17.94 4.49
C GLU A 38 -10.54 17.31 3.24
N SER A 39 -9.45 17.91 2.74
CA SER A 39 -8.69 17.39 1.60
C SER A 39 -8.06 16.04 1.91
N LEU A 40 -7.53 15.84 3.13
CA LEU A 40 -7.04 14.53 3.57
C LEU A 40 -8.15 13.46 3.50
N VAL A 41 -9.36 13.78 3.96
CA VAL A 41 -10.49 12.84 3.89
C VAL A 41 -10.81 12.47 2.45
N TRP A 42 -10.88 13.45 1.53
CA TRP A 42 -11.10 13.20 0.11
C TRP A 42 -9.99 12.36 -0.53
N TYR A 43 -8.74 12.62 -0.16
CA TYR A 43 -7.59 11.83 -0.59
C TYR A 43 -7.73 10.36 -0.16
N ILE A 44 -7.99 10.12 1.12
CA ILE A 44 -8.16 8.77 1.68
C ILE A 44 -9.36 8.06 1.03
N LEU A 45 -10.46 8.77 0.76
CA LEU A 45 -11.59 8.20 0.02
C LEU A 45 -11.21 7.74 -1.39
N GLY A 46 -10.33 8.48 -2.07
CA GLY A 46 -9.76 8.07 -3.36
C GLY A 46 -8.92 6.80 -3.25
N VAL A 47 -8.11 6.68 -2.21
CA VAL A 47 -7.34 5.45 -1.92
C VAL A 47 -8.26 4.27 -1.64
N ILE A 48 -9.24 4.45 -0.74
CA ILE A 48 -10.23 3.43 -0.37
C ILE A 48 -11.02 2.94 -1.57
N PHE A 49 -11.33 3.83 -2.52
CA PHE A 49 -12.06 3.46 -3.73
C PHE A 49 -11.33 2.34 -4.49
N ILE A 50 -10.05 2.53 -4.79
CA ILE A 50 -9.23 1.52 -5.48
C ILE A 50 -8.98 0.30 -4.60
N GLU A 51 -8.67 0.52 -3.33
CA GLU A 51 -8.39 -0.56 -2.39
C GLU A 51 -9.59 -1.50 -2.20
N ALA A 52 -10.82 -0.98 -2.23
CA ALA A 52 -12.03 -1.78 -2.20
C ALA A 52 -12.13 -2.74 -3.39
N PHE A 53 -11.79 -2.28 -4.61
CA PHE A 53 -11.75 -3.15 -5.79
C PHE A 53 -10.66 -4.21 -5.66
N VAL A 54 -9.44 -3.81 -5.27
CA VAL A 54 -8.32 -4.74 -5.11
C VAL A 54 -8.66 -5.81 -4.07
N ALA A 55 -9.12 -5.42 -2.88
CA ALA A 55 -9.51 -6.33 -1.81
C ALA A 55 -10.65 -7.26 -2.23
N TYR A 56 -11.67 -6.74 -2.93
CA TYR A 56 -12.79 -7.55 -3.43
C TYR A 56 -12.36 -8.56 -4.49
N TYR A 57 -11.64 -8.14 -5.52
CA TYR A 57 -11.27 -9.03 -6.62
C TYR A 57 -10.21 -10.05 -6.21
N THR A 58 -9.25 -9.66 -5.36
CA THR A 58 -8.30 -10.63 -4.79
C THR A 58 -8.98 -11.64 -3.87
N LEU A 59 -10.09 -11.28 -3.21
CA LEU A 59 -10.87 -12.21 -2.40
C LEU A 59 -11.63 -13.22 -3.27
N ILE A 60 -12.31 -12.74 -4.33
CA ILE A 60 -13.09 -13.60 -5.23
C ILE A 60 -12.19 -14.53 -6.05
N PHE A 61 -11.04 -14.03 -6.50
CA PHE A 61 -10.12 -14.74 -7.37
C PHE A 61 -8.90 -15.29 -6.64
N ALA A 62 -8.95 -15.43 -5.31
CA ALA A 62 -7.78 -15.80 -4.50
C ALA A 62 -7.10 -17.08 -5.00
N ASN A 63 -7.87 -18.13 -5.27
CA ASN A 63 -7.34 -19.41 -5.75
C ASN A 63 -6.81 -19.32 -7.18
N GLN A 64 -7.49 -18.59 -8.07
CA GLN A 64 -7.08 -18.42 -9.45
C GLN A 64 -5.80 -17.60 -9.56
N LEU A 65 -5.67 -16.53 -8.76
CA LEU A 65 -4.50 -15.67 -8.72
C LEU A 65 -3.27 -16.42 -8.21
N VAL A 66 -3.39 -17.17 -7.10
CA VAL A 66 -2.25 -17.89 -6.53
C VAL A 66 -1.76 -19.04 -7.43
N GLN A 67 -2.67 -19.67 -8.18
CA GLN A 67 -2.31 -20.70 -9.15
C GLN A 67 -1.64 -20.12 -10.40
N ASN A 68 -1.93 -18.87 -10.77
CA ASN A 68 -1.30 -18.21 -11.91
C ASN A 68 0.10 -17.67 -11.57
N LYS A 69 1.08 -18.57 -11.52
CA LYS A 69 2.48 -18.26 -11.19
C LYS A 69 3.09 -17.17 -12.09
N LYS A 70 2.71 -17.12 -13.38
CA LYS A 70 3.22 -16.13 -14.34
C LYS A 70 2.73 -14.72 -13.98
N LEU A 71 1.43 -14.57 -13.73
CA LEU A 71 0.84 -13.29 -13.32
C LEU A 71 1.43 -12.81 -11.98
N MET A 72 1.52 -13.70 -10.99
CA MET A 72 2.11 -13.35 -9.69
C MET A 72 3.57 -12.93 -9.80
N LYS A 73 4.36 -13.61 -10.64
CA LYS A 73 5.74 -13.21 -10.92
C LYS A 73 5.81 -11.81 -11.51
N SER A 74 4.96 -11.49 -12.49
CA SER A 74 4.93 -10.16 -13.11
C SER A 74 4.54 -9.06 -12.12
N ILE A 75 3.52 -9.28 -11.29
CA ILE A 75 3.09 -8.32 -10.26
C ILE A 75 4.21 -8.08 -9.25
N GLU A 76 4.86 -9.14 -8.77
CA GLU A 76 5.93 -9.01 -7.77
C GLU A 76 7.19 -8.33 -8.34
N ILE A 77 7.55 -8.58 -9.60
CA ILE A 77 8.66 -7.88 -10.30
C ILE A 77 8.31 -6.42 -10.55
N PHE A 78 7.11 -6.14 -11.07
CA PHE A 78 6.66 -4.77 -11.31
C PHE A 78 6.62 -3.97 -10.01
N GLY A 79 6.23 -4.60 -8.90
CA GLY A 79 6.28 -3.98 -7.58
C GLY A 79 7.68 -3.48 -7.18
N VAL A 80 8.75 -4.22 -7.49
CA VAL A 80 10.13 -3.77 -7.26
C VAL A 80 10.44 -2.53 -8.08
N PHE A 81 10.13 -2.56 -9.38
CA PHE A 81 10.33 -1.41 -10.26
C PHE A 81 9.54 -0.19 -9.77
N PHE A 82 8.29 -0.37 -9.35
CA PHE A 82 7.45 0.70 -8.83
C PHE A 82 8.02 1.31 -7.54
N LEU A 83 8.50 0.50 -6.59
CA LEU A 83 9.15 1.01 -5.38
C LEU A 83 10.40 1.83 -5.71
N LEU A 84 11.21 1.41 -6.69
CA LEU A 84 12.38 2.17 -7.14
C LEU A 84 11.98 3.47 -7.83
N LEU A 85 10.92 3.47 -8.64
CA LEU A 85 10.39 4.68 -9.28
C LEU A 85 9.94 5.69 -8.22
N VAL A 86 9.20 5.25 -7.20
CA VAL A 86 8.78 6.11 -6.09
C VAL A 86 10.00 6.63 -5.33
N ALA A 87 10.99 5.79 -5.04
CA ALA A 87 12.23 6.22 -4.39
C ALA A 87 12.93 7.32 -5.19
N PHE A 88 13.03 7.16 -6.51
CA PHE A 88 13.64 8.13 -7.41
C PHE A 88 12.89 9.47 -7.43
N ILE A 89 11.56 9.44 -7.47
CA ILE A 89 10.72 10.66 -7.42
C ILE A 89 10.97 11.43 -6.12
N PHE A 90 10.98 10.75 -4.97
CA PHE A 90 11.27 11.39 -3.68
C PHE A 90 12.73 11.86 -3.57
N TYR A 91 13.68 11.14 -4.17
CA TYR A 91 15.08 11.55 -4.21
C TYR A 91 15.30 12.82 -5.04
N GLN A 92 14.71 12.90 -6.24
CA GLN A 92 14.74 14.14 -7.03
C GLN A 92 14.18 15.31 -6.22
N LYS A 93 13.05 15.09 -5.56
CA LYS A 93 12.37 16.09 -4.71
C LYS A 93 13.22 16.58 -3.53
N SER A 94 14.06 15.71 -2.96
CA SER A 94 15.03 16.07 -1.92
C SER A 94 16.07 17.10 -2.36
N SER A 95 16.34 17.15 -3.67
CA SER A 95 17.33 18.04 -4.24
C SER A 95 16.76 19.44 -4.47
N ASP A 96 15.43 19.55 -4.63
CA ASP A 96 14.71 20.80 -4.90
C ASP A 96 14.25 21.53 -3.61
N THR A 97 14.23 20.87 -2.44
CA THR A 97 13.87 21.47 -1.13
C THR A 97 14.77 22.64 -0.68
N VAL A 98 15.84 22.96 -1.41
CA VAL A 98 16.70 24.15 -1.15
C VAL A 98 15.99 25.47 -1.53
N HIS A 99 14.89 25.44 -2.28
CA HIS A 99 14.25 26.65 -2.83
C HIS A 99 12.83 26.98 -2.32
N GLY A 100 12.26 26.19 -1.40
CA GLY A 100 11.03 26.59 -0.68
C GLY A 100 9.75 26.71 -1.52
N GLU A 101 9.70 26.15 -2.73
CA GLU A 101 8.47 26.08 -3.52
C GLU A 101 7.63 24.86 -3.08
N SER A 102 6.35 25.08 -2.74
CA SER A 102 5.41 24.00 -2.41
C SER A 102 5.04 23.25 -3.69
N TYR A 103 5.53 22.01 -3.81
CA TYR A 103 5.33 21.11 -4.95
C TYR A 103 3.86 20.87 -5.30
N LEU A 104 2.96 21.13 -4.35
CA LEU A 104 1.55 20.96 -4.54
C LEU A 104 0.93 22.09 -5.38
N ASP A 105 1.58 23.23 -5.64
CA ASP A 105 0.99 24.30 -6.48
C ASP A 105 0.55 23.83 -7.87
N SER A 106 1.25 22.84 -8.44
CA SER A 106 0.88 22.21 -9.72
C SER A 106 -0.07 21.00 -9.58
N TYR A 107 -0.04 20.29 -8.45
CA TYR A 107 -0.95 19.17 -8.13
C TYR A 107 -2.31 19.61 -7.57
N LEU A 108 -2.39 20.82 -6.99
CA LEU A 108 -3.57 21.46 -6.41
C LEU A 108 -4.64 21.76 -7.46
N GLN A 109 -4.28 21.76 -8.74
CA GLN A 109 -5.25 21.87 -9.83
C GLN A 109 -6.03 20.58 -10.08
N TRP A 110 -5.53 19.43 -9.61
CA TRP A 110 -6.23 18.16 -9.72
C TRP A 110 -7.13 17.91 -8.50
N PRO A 111 -8.32 17.31 -8.68
CA PRO A 111 -9.16 16.93 -7.55
C PRO A 111 -8.38 15.97 -6.62
N VAL A 112 -8.32 16.31 -5.33
CA VAL A 112 -7.54 15.56 -4.33
C VAL A 112 -7.96 14.09 -4.23
N PHE A 113 -9.26 13.80 -4.43
CA PHE A 113 -9.78 12.44 -4.58
C PHE A 113 -9.13 11.70 -5.76
N GLY A 114 -8.99 12.37 -6.91
CA GLY A 114 -8.37 11.81 -8.11
C GLY A 114 -6.89 11.49 -7.92
N ILE A 115 -6.18 12.29 -7.12
CA ILE A 115 -4.79 12.00 -6.72
C ILE A 115 -4.74 10.69 -5.92
N GLY A 116 -5.62 10.52 -4.94
CA GLY A 116 -5.73 9.28 -4.15
C GLY A 116 -6.01 8.05 -5.02
N VAL A 117 -6.94 8.17 -5.97
CA VAL A 117 -7.25 7.12 -6.95
C VAL A 117 -6.02 6.77 -7.80
N PHE A 118 -5.39 7.78 -8.42
CA PHE A 118 -4.25 7.57 -9.30
C PHE A 118 -3.08 6.89 -8.58
N LEU A 119 -2.72 7.40 -7.41
CA LEU A 119 -1.63 6.85 -6.61
C LEU A 119 -1.93 5.44 -6.12
N SER A 120 -3.17 5.15 -5.71
CA SER A 120 -3.55 3.80 -5.29
C SER A 120 -3.53 2.81 -6.47
N CYS A 121 -3.88 3.23 -7.69
CA CYS A 121 -3.76 2.38 -8.89
C CYS A 121 -2.31 1.93 -9.15
N LEU A 122 -1.34 2.77 -8.79
CA LEU A 122 0.07 2.45 -8.94
C LEU A 122 0.59 1.51 -7.84
N ASN A 123 -0.17 1.29 -6.76
CA ASN A 123 0.23 0.44 -5.65
C ASN A 123 0.00 -1.05 -5.92
N PHE A 124 0.76 -1.64 -6.86
CA PHE A 124 0.63 -3.06 -7.22
C PHE A 124 0.93 -4.04 -6.08
N LEU A 125 1.59 -3.58 -5.00
CA LEU A 125 1.86 -4.39 -3.82
C LEU A 125 0.61 -4.69 -2.99
N GLN A 126 -0.46 -3.90 -3.16
CA GLN A 126 -1.75 -4.21 -2.55
C GLN A 126 -2.28 -5.57 -3.05
N ILE A 127 -2.03 -5.96 -4.30
CA ILE A 127 -2.52 -7.23 -4.85
C ILE A 127 -1.94 -8.45 -4.09
N PRO A 128 -0.62 -8.66 -4.00
CA PRO A 128 -0.06 -9.77 -3.24
C PRO A 128 -0.33 -9.67 -1.75
N PHE A 129 -0.41 -8.46 -1.17
CA PHE A 129 -0.80 -8.25 0.23
C PHE A 129 -2.21 -8.78 0.51
N TRP A 130 -3.20 -8.31 -0.26
CA TRP A 130 -4.59 -8.72 -0.09
C TRP A 130 -4.79 -10.18 -0.43
N LEU A 131 -4.11 -10.69 -1.47
CA LEU A 131 -4.14 -12.11 -1.81
C LEU A 131 -3.67 -12.99 -0.65
N ALA A 132 -2.56 -12.64 0.00
CA ALA A 132 -2.00 -13.39 1.12
C ALA A 132 -2.97 -13.44 2.31
N TRP A 133 -3.51 -12.28 2.71
CA TRP A 133 -4.48 -12.20 3.81
C TRP A 133 -5.80 -12.89 3.49
N ASN A 134 -6.33 -12.70 2.29
CA ASN A 134 -7.56 -13.36 1.87
C ASN A 134 -7.40 -14.89 1.90
N LEU A 135 -6.30 -15.44 1.39
CA LEU A 135 -6.03 -16.88 1.48
C LEU A 135 -5.88 -17.35 2.94
N TYR A 136 -5.17 -16.60 3.77
CA TYR A 136 -5.04 -16.91 5.20
C TYR A 136 -6.41 -16.98 5.89
N PHE A 137 -7.28 -15.99 5.67
CA PHE A 137 -8.59 -15.94 6.29
C PHE A 137 -9.57 -16.97 5.74
N LEU A 138 -9.53 -17.25 4.43
CA LEU A 138 -10.34 -18.28 3.80
C LEU A 138 -9.94 -19.68 4.30
N ASN A 139 -8.65 -20.01 4.31
CA ASN A 139 -8.16 -21.32 4.74
C ASN A 139 -8.35 -21.53 6.24
N GLY A 140 -8.21 -20.48 7.05
CA GLY A 140 -8.45 -20.51 8.49
C GLY A 140 -9.93 -20.42 8.89
N ASN A 141 -10.87 -20.29 7.95
CA ASN A 141 -12.30 -20.04 8.21
C ASN A 141 -12.57 -18.81 9.10
N TYR A 142 -11.67 -17.82 9.09
CA TYR A 142 -11.81 -16.58 9.85
C TYR A 142 -12.84 -15.64 9.24
N ILE A 143 -13.14 -15.79 7.94
CA ILE A 143 -14.16 -15.05 7.23
C ILE A 143 -15.05 -15.99 6.42
N SER A 144 -16.30 -15.57 6.16
CA SER A 144 -17.20 -16.28 5.24
C SER A 144 -17.52 -15.40 4.04
N ILE A 145 -17.40 -15.93 2.83
CA ILE A 145 -17.66 -15.18 1.59
C ILE A 145 -19.01 -15.53 0.94
N TYR A 146 -19.84 -16.33 1.62
CA TYR A 146 -21.12 -16.77 1.09
C TYR A 146 -22.13 -15.61 0.95
N LYS A 147 -22.77 -15.51 -0.21
CA LYS A 147 -23.78 -14.48 -0.54
C LYS A 147 -23.27 -13.06 -0.22
N ARG A 148 -23.90 -12.38 0.74
CA ARG A 148 -23.61 -10.98 1.10
C ARG A 148 -22.45 -10.83 2.08
N LEU A 149 -21.98 -11.93 2.69
CA LEU A 149 -20.96 -11.87 3.74
C LEU A 149 -19.62 -11.29 3.25
N LYS A 150 -19.27 -11.53 1.99
CA LYS A 150 -18.10 -10.91 1.34
C LYS A 150 -18.11 -9.38 1.37
N PHE A 151 -19.27 -8.75 1.23
CA PHE A 151 -19.38 -7.29 1.24
C PHE A 151 -19.19 -6.71 2.63
N TYR A 152 -19.56 -7.44 3.69
CA TYR A 152 -19.28 -7.03 5.06
C TYR A 152 -17.78 -7.09 5.41
N TYR A 153 -17.06 -8.07 4.85
CA TYR A 153 -15.61 -8.11 4.98
C TYR A 153 -14.95 -6.93 4.26
N VAL A 154 -15.31 -6.69 2.99
CA VAL A 154 -14.78 -5.55 2.23
C VAL A 154 -15.18 -4.21 2.86
N GLY A 155 -16.40 -4.08 3.39
CA GLY A 155 -16.81 -2.90 4.13
C GLY A 155 -15.99 -2.68 5.39
N GLY A 156 -15.70 -3.74 6.16
CA GLY A 156 -14.77 -3.69 7.28
C GLY A 156 -13.38 -3.23 6.86
N THR A 157 -12.86 -3.78 5.76
CA THR A 157 -11.60 -3.35 5.14
C THR A 157 -11.58 -1.85 4.86
N MET A 158 -12.60 -1.31 4.18
CA MET A 158 -12.69 0.11 3.85
C MET A 158 -12.64 1.01 5.10
N VAL A 159 -13.40 0.64 6.13
CA VAL A 159 -13.43 1.37 7.40
C VAL A 159 -12.06 1.31 8.10
N GLY A 160 -11.40 0.16 8.11
CA GLY A 160 -10.09 0.02 8.72
C GLY A 160 -8.99 0.79 7.99
N VAL A 161 -9.00 0.84 6.65
CA VAL A 161 -8.07 1.69 5.86
C VAL A 161 -8.29 3.16 6.23
N PHE A 162 -9.55 3.60 6.25
CA PHE A 162 -9.89 4.99 6.59
C PHE A 162 -9.30 5.41 7.93
N PHE A 163 -9.61 4.66 9.00
CA PHE A 163 -9.14 5.00 10.33
C PHE A 163 -7.64 4.76 10.52
N GLY A 164 -7.08 3.73 9.88
CA GLY A 164 -5.66 3.42 9.96
C GLY A 164 -4.81 4.52 9.33
N MET A 165 -5.16 4.95 8.10
CA MET A 165 -4.48 6.06 7.42
C MET A 165 -4.69 7.38 8.16
N LEU A 166 -5.92 7.69 8.57
CA LEU A 166 -6.20 8.94 9.30
C LEU A 166 -5.44 9.00 10.63
N PHE A 167 -5.36 7.88 11.36
CA PHE A 167 -4.60 7.78 12.59
C PHE A 167 -3.10 8.00 12.37
N ILE A 168 -2.47 7.26 11.44
CA ILE A 168 -1.02 7.37 11.24
C ILE A 168 -0.62 8.74 10.68
N ILE A 169 -1.41 9.31 9.77
CA ILE A 169 -1.12 10.63 9.19
C ILE A 169 -1.24 11.73 10.25
N TYR A 170 -2.32 11.71 11.04
CA TYR A 170 -2.49 12.69 12.12
C TYR A 170 -1.42 12.56 13.20
N PHE A 171 -1.07 11.32 13.56
CA PHE A 171 0.01 11.04 14.50
C PHE A 171 1.36 11.57 13.98
N LEU A 172 1.67 11.34 12.70
CA LEU A 172 2.89 11.85 12.08
C LEU A 172 2.92 13.37 12.01
N ASP A 173 1.82 14.05 11.68
CA ASP A 173 1.76 15.52 11.68
C ASP A 173 2.06 16.11 13.07
N LYS A 174 1.53 15.49 14.14
CA LYS A 174 1.78 15.92 15.51
C LYS A 174 3.25 15.80 15.91
N ILE A 175 3.93 14.73 15.48
CA ILE A 175 5.36 14.55 15.75
C ILE A 175 6.19 15.46 14.83
N HIS A 176 5.81 15.61 13.57
CA HIS A 176 6.49 16.45 12.58
C HIS A 176 6.59 17.90 13.05
N LYS A 177 5.50 18.46 13.58
CA LYS A 177 5.46 19.82 14.14
C LYS A 177 6.31 20.02 15.40
N GLN A 178 6.74 18.94 16.05
CA GLN A 178 7.55 18.99 17.27
C GLN A 178 9.03 18.68 17.04
N ILE A 179 9.41 18.12 15.88
CA ILE A 179 10.76 17.59 15.66
C ILE A 179 11.28 18.02 14.28
N ALA A 180 12.17 19.03 14.24
CA ALA A 180 12.83 19.55 13.03
C ALA A 180 13.55 18.47 12.19
N PHE A 181 14.03 17.40 12.84
CA PHE A 181 14.63 16.24 12.17
C PHE A 181 13.69 15.55 11.19
N LEU A 182 12.37 15.60 11.39
CA LEU A 182 11.43 14.95 10.47
C LEU A 182 11.30 15.72 9.15
N THR A 183 11.42 17.04 9.17
CA THR A 183 11.32 17.89 7.97
C THR A 183 12.60 17.85 7.15
N ASP A 184 13.75 17.95 7.81
CA ASP A 184 15.06 18.04 7.16
C ASP A 184 15.59 16.68 6.69
N TYR A 185 15.10 15.57 7.25
CA TYR A 185 15.58 14.23 6.92
C TYR A 185 14.50 13.24 6.47
N MET A 186 13.21 13.34 6.87
CA MET A 186 12.26 12.29 6.46
C MET A 186 12.00 12.28 4.97
N ILE A 187 11.51 13.40 4.45
CA ILE A 187 11.14 13.53 3.04
C ILE A 187 12.38 13.39 2.14
N PRO A 188 13.50 14.08 2.40
CA PRO A 188 14.63 14.01 1.49
C PRO A 188 15.47 12.73 1.58
N VAL A 189 15.54 12.08 2.75
CA VAL A 189 16.48 10.98 2.98
C VAL A 189 15.77 9.69 3.40
N ILE A 190 14.98 9.72 4.48
CA ILE A 190 14.40 8.50 5.07
C ILE A 190 13.41 7.83 4.11
N ILE A 191 12.58 8.61 3.42
CA ILE A 191 11.55 8.10 2.51
C ILE A 191 12.16 7.40 1.28
N PRO A 192 13.07 8.03 0.51
CA PRO A 192 13.79 7.33 -0.56
C PRO A 192 14.51 6.08 -0.07
N VAL A 193 15.24 6.17 1.06
CA VAL A 193 15.99 5.04 1.63
C VAL A 193 15.04 3.90 2.04
N PHE A 194 13.89 4.21 2.63
CA PHE A 194 12.87 3.23 2.97
C PHE A 194 12.35 2.50 1.72
N PHE A 195 12.06 3.22 0.63
CA PHE A 195 11.62 2.61 -0.61
C PHE A 195 12.70 1.76 -1.29
N VAL A 196 13.96 2.21 -1.27
CA VAL A 196 15.09 1.41 -1.76
C VAL A 196 15.26 0.14 -0.93
N PHE A 197 15.18 0.24 0.40
CA PHE A 197 15.25 -0.91 1.29
C PHE A 197 14.11 -1.90 1.03
N MET A 198 12.87 -1.42 0.92
CA MET A 198 11.70 -2.24 0.58
C MET A 198 11.84 -2.88 -0.80
N ALA A 199 12.35 -2.14 -1.80
CA ALA A 199 12.62 -2.67 -3.13
C ALA A 199 13.69 -3.77 -3.10
N GLY A 200 14.75 -3.58 -2.31
CA GLY A 200 15.79 -4.58 -2.08
C GLY A 200 15.25 -5.84 -1.41
N PHE A 201 14.46 -5.69 -0.34
CA PHE A 201 13.82 -6.82 0.35
C PHE A 201 12.86 -7.58 -0.57
N GLN A 202 12.02 -6.87 -1.32
CA GLN A 202 11.12 -7.47 -2.29
C GLN A 202 11.88 -8.13 -3.44
N GLY A 203 12.93 -7.49 -3.95
CA GLY A 203 13.81 -8.03 -4.99
C GLY A 203 14.48 -9.32 -4.54
N TYR A 204 15.00 -9.36 -3.31
CA TYR A 204 15.55 -10.56 -2.69
C TYR A 204 14.50 -11.69 -2.61
N LYS A 205 13.29 -11.38 -2.16
CA LYS A 205 12.18 -12.35 -2.09
C LYS A 205 11.82 -12.89 -3.48
N VAL A 206 11.73 -12.03 -4.49
CA VAL A 206 11.47 -12.39 -5.89
C VAL A 206 12.59 -13.26 -6.45
N HIS A 207 13.86 -12.89 -6.21
CA HIS A 207 15.02 -13.65 -6.65
C HIS A 207 15.03 -15.05 -6.06
N ARG A 208 14.87 -15.18 -4.74
CA ARG A 208 14.82 -16.47 -4.05
C ARG A 208 13.65 -17.33 -4.56
N LYS A 209 12.46 -16.73 -4.72
CA LYS A 209 11.24 -17.45 -5.09
C LYS A 209 11.23 -17.95 -6.53
N TYR A 210 11.73 -17.16 -7.48
CA TYR A 210 11.59 -17.46 -8.92
C TYR A 210 12.88 -17.81 -9.66
N PHE A 211 14.05 -17.47 -9.12
CA PHE A 211 15.33 -17.65 -9.80
C PHE A 211 16.22 -18.65 -9.04
N SER A 212 16.33 -18.53 -7.71
CA SER A 212 17.16 -19.45 -6.91
C SER A 212 16.63 -20.88 -6.86
N ASN A 213 15.31 -21.07 -6.71
CA ASN A 213 14.70 -22.41 -6.70
C ASN A 213 14.70 -23.10 -8.07
N LYS A 214 14.86 -22.34 -9.15
CA LYS A 214 14.90 -22.90 -10.51
C LYS A 214 16.28 -23.50 -10.81
N ILE A 215 17.35 -22.81 -10.40
CA ILE A 215 18.73 -23.29 -10.53
C ILE A 215 18.93 -24.62 -9.77
N ALA A 216 18.39 -24.73 -8.55
CA ALA A 216 18.49 -25.96 -7.75
C ALA A 216 17.65 -27.16 -8.27
N LEU A 217 16.68 -26.92 -9.16
CA LEU A 217 15.91 -27.97 -9.83
C LEU A 217 16.60 -28.41 -11.12
N ASP A 218 17.14 -27.46 -11.89
CA ASP A 218 17.91 -27.76 -13.10
C ASP A 218 19.20 -28.53 -12.78
N GLU A 219 19.88 -28.24 -11.65
CA GLU A 219 21.07 -29.01 -11.19
C GLU A 219 20.74 -30.47 -10.79
N LYS A 220 19.52 -30.74 -10.32
CA LYS A 220 19.10 -32.09 -9.89
C LYS A 220 18.61 -32.98 -11.03
N GLU A 221 18.25 -32.42 -12.19
CA GLU A 221 17.89 -33.20 -13.38
C GLU A 221 19.11 -33.55 -14.26
N THR A 222 20.27 -32.94 -13.97
CA THR A 222 21.54 -33.18 -14.68
C THR A 222 22.49 -34.18 -14.00
N ASP A 223 22.16 -34.66 -12.81
CA ASP A 223 22.87 -35.73 -12.06
C ASP A 223 22.08 -37.04 -12.08
#